data_AF-A0A524L9R9-F1
#
_entry.id   AF-A0A524L9R9-F1
#
_cell.length_a   1.000
_cell.length_b   1.000
_cell.length_c   1.000
_cell.angle_alpha   90.00
_cell.angle_beta   90.00
_cell.angle_gamma   90.00
#
_symmetry.space_group_name_H-M   'P 1'
#
loop_
_entity.id
_entity.type
_entity.pdbx_description
1 polymer ?
#
loop_
_entity_poly.entity_id
_entity_poly.type
_entity_poly.pdbx_seq_one_letter_code
_entity_poly.pdbx_strand_id
1 'polypeptide(L)'
;MKLVEVAKTDDKETSEVPTHVLPDTAEVSQAAYPFLQKKLDKLNKRATKNKLPAVRLEIVKEYMKKVKGKSEIDGDRERTYDVPYYTVKIAGDAPAIKGYKFIATVEHQAGGNIIRTVPGEEGNKTIKDFYEAKPDYCDHCKKSRRRIDTFIIKEEKTGKLRQIGRNCLADFLPGIDPKVLLAYFNGRDSVGRLAGQAEEEMERKGGGRRGEQFVPLDELLTVAAALVREMGFMSSKKAQEIAGQGG
;
A
#
# COMPACT_ATOMS: atom_id res chain seq x y z
N MET A 1 -47.22 -43.23 25.33
CA MET A 1 -46.95 -43.32 23.88
C MET A 1 -46.11 -42.10 23.51
N LYS A 2 -44.86 -42.33 23.05
CA LYS A 2 -43.89 -41.41 22.39
C LYS A 2 -43.42 -40.16 23.19
N LEU A 3 -42.12 -40.00 23.51
CA LEU A 3 -40.99 -39.59 22.63
C LEU A 3 -41.31 -38.21 22.00
N VAL A 4 -40.53 -37.11 22.11
CA VAL A 4 -39.05 -36.99 22.03
C VAL A 4 -38.61 -35.51 22.22
N GLU A 5 -37.42 -35.32 22.81
CA GLU A 5 -36.36 -34.26 22.70
C GLU A 5 -36.73 -32.76 22.87
N VAL A 6 -36.19 -32.01 23.84
CA VAL A 6 -34.80 -31.50 24.07
C VAL A 6 -34.23 -30.66 22.91
N ALA A 7 -34.17 -29.34 23.14
CA ALA A 7 -33.08 -28.49 22.65
C ALA A 7 -32.81 -27.39 23.69
N LYS A 8 -31.83 -27.65 24.57
CA LYS A 8 -31.00 -26.61 25.18
C LYS A 8 -29.92 -26.21 24.17
N THR A 9 -29.15 -25.19 24.55
CA THR A 9 -27.85 -24.75 24.02
C THR A 9 -27.94 -23.65 22.97
N ASP A 10 -27.13 -22.62 23.01
CA ASP A 10 -26.26 -22.05 24.04
C ASP A 10 -25.93 -20.66 23.48
N ASP A 11 -26.02 -19.64 24.32
CA ASP A 11 -25.41 -18.35 24.03
C ASP A 11 -23.93 -18.56 23.71
N LYS A 12 -23.55 -18.35 22.45
CA LYS A 12 -22.17 -18.05 22.09
C LYS A 12 -22.16 -16.67 21.44
N GLU A 13 -21.92 -15.68 22.29
CA GLU A 13 -21.26 -14.44 21.93
C GLU A 13 -20.02 -14.77 21.09
N THR A 14 -20.15 -14.63 19.77
CA THR A 14 -19.01 -14.51 18.87
C THR A 14 -18.40 -13.14 19.13
N SER A 15 -17.36 -13.11 19.96
CA SER A 15 -16.50 -11.94 20.10
C SER A 15 -15.71 -11.77 18.80
N GLU A 16 -16.30 -11.03 17.86
CA GLU A 16 -15.64 -10.58 16.63
C GLU A 16 -14.51 -9.60 17.01
N VAL A 17 -13.31 -10.11 17.26
CA VAL A 17 -12.12 -9.28 17.42
C VAL A 17 -11.73 -8.76 16.02
N PRO A 18 -11.72 -7.44 15.78
CA PRO A 18 -11.52 -6.88 14.44
C PRO A 18 -10.08 -7.12 14.00
N THR A 19 -9.88 -8.11 13.13
CA THR A 19 -8.58 -8.35 12.49
C THR A 19 -8.46 -7.40 11.30
N HIS A 20 -7.58 -6.40 11.43
CA HIS A 20 -7.29 -5.45 10.36
C HIS A 20 -6.26 -6.04 9.39
N VAL A 21 -6.73 -6.45 8.21
CA VAL A 21 -5.85 -6.70 7.05
C VAL A 21 -5.59 -5.36 6.38
N LEU A 22 -4.33 -4.93 6.33
CA LEU A 22 -3.95 -3.68 5.66
C LEU A 22 -4.18 -3.79 4.15
N PRO A 23 -4.68 -2.73 3.48
CA PRO A 23 -4.83 -2.73 2.04
C PRO A 23 -3.48 -2.88 1.33
N ASP A 24 -3.50 -3.68 0.28
CA ASP A 24 -2.38 -4.05 -0.62
C ASP A 24 -2.12 -3.00 -1.71
N THR A 25 -3.07 -2.09 -1.87
CA THR A 25 -3.03 -0.98 -2.81
C THR A 25 -2.94 0.36 -2.07
N ALA A 26 -2.33 1.35 -2.73
CA ALA A 26 -2.33 2.73 -2.26
C ALA A 26 -2.50 3.70 -3.42
N GLU A 27 -3.07 4.86 -3.08
CA GLU A 27 -3.16 5.99 -4.00
C GLU A 27 -1.90 6.86 -3.85
N VAL A 28 -1.33 7.27 -4.97
CA VAL A 28 -0.20 8.21 -5.03
C VAL A 28 -0.37 9.13 -6.22
N SER A 29 -0.13 10.42 -6.06
CA SER A 29 -0.12 11.38 -7.16
C SER A 29 0.96 11.00 -8.17
N GLN A 30 0.71 11.25 -9.46
CA GLN A 30 1.72 10.95 -10.49
C GLN A 30 3.03 11.71 -10.24
N ALA A 31 2.94 12.92 -9.69
CA ALA A 31 4.09 13.72 -9.29
C ALA A 31 4.89 13.11 -8.11
N ALA A 32 4.23 12.41 -7.19
CA ALA A 32 4.89 11.71 -6.09
C ALA A 32 5.44 10.33 -6.49
N TYR A 33 4.96 9.74 -7.58
CA TYR A 33 5.37 8.41 -8.04
C TYR A 33 6.90 8.23 -8.22
N PRO A 34 7.67 9.17 -8.79
CA PRO A 34 9.13 9.06 -8.85
C PRO A 34 9.82 9.00 -7.48
N PHE A 35 9.26 9.65 -6.45
CA PHE A 35 9.77 9.58 -5.08
C PHE A 35 9.49 8.22 -4.45
N LEU A 36 8.31 7.66 -4.73
CA LEU A 36 7.94 6.31 -4.35
C LEU A 36 8.90 5.28 -4.99
N GLN A 37 9.21 5.41 -6.28
CA GLN A 37 10.15 4.53 -6.98
C GLN A 37 11.55 4.58 -6.35
N LYS A 38 12.08 5.77 -6.05
CA LYS A 38 13.38 5.93 -5.36
C LYS A 38 13.40 5.27 -3.99
N LYS A 39 12.28 5.30 -3.25
CA LYS A 39 12.16 4.61 -1.96
C LYS A 39 12.16 3.09 -2.15
N LEU A 40 11.46 2.58 -3.16
CA LEU A 40 11.48 1.17 -3.52
C LEU A 40 12.89 0.70 -3.91
N ASP A 41 13.65 1.51 -4.65
CA ASP A 41 15.03 1.17 -5.02
C ASP A 41 15.94 1.06 -3.80
N LYS A 42 15.80 1.97 -2.82
CA LYS A 42 16.52 1.87 -1.54
C LYS A 42 16.14 0.60 -0.78
N LEU A 43 14.87 0.21 -0.83
CA LEU A 43 14.38 -1.02 -0.22
C LEU A 43 14.98 -2.25 -0.94
N ASN A 44 14.99 -2.29 -2.26
CA ASN A 44 15.58 -3.36 -3.08
C ASN A 44 17.11 -3.47 -2.92
N LYS A 45 17.82 -2.35 -2.74
CA LYS A 45 19.26 -2.37 -2.39
C LYS A 45 19.51 -3.06 -1.04
N ARG A 46 18.60 -2.90 -0.07
CA ARG A 46 18.67 -3.63 1.20
C ARG A 46 18.27 -5.09 1.03
N ALA A 47 17.28 -5.39 0.19
CA ALA A 47 16.84 -6.75 -0.10
C ALA A 47 17.97 -7.59 -0.70
N THR A 48 18.59 -7.09 -1.76
CA THR A 48 19.71 -7.75 -2.46
C THR A 48 20.91 -7.99 -1.54
N LYS A 49 21.27 -7.01 -0.70
CA LYS A 49 22.32 -7.17 0.32
C LYS A 49 22.03 -8.32 1.30
N ASN A 50 20.75 -8.58 1.58
CA ASN A 50 20.31 -9.60 2.52
C ASN A 50 19.71 -10.85 1.84
N LYS A 51 20.01 -11.07 0.54
CA LYS A 51 19.56 -12.24 -0.24
C LYS A 51 18.02 -12.41 -0.28
N LEU A 52 17.29 -11.31 -0.18
CA LEU A 52 15.84 -11.28 -0.35
C LEU A 52 15.47 -10.98 -1.81
N PRO A 53 14.35 -11.53 -2.32
CA PRO A 53 13.85 -11.21 -3.65
C PRO A 53 13.47 -9.73 -3.73
N ALA A 54 13.81 -9.09 -4.85
CA ALA A 54 13.43 -7.71 -5.11
C ALA A 54 11.92 -7.61 -5.39
N VAL A 55 11.34 -6.48 -4.97
CA VAL A 55 9.93 -6.15 -5.23
C VAL A 55 9.83 -5.06 -6.29
N ARG A 56 8.70 -5.01 -7.00
CA ARG A 56 8.39 -4.00 -8.02
C ARG A 56 7.08 -3.30 -7.69
N LEU A 57 6.89 -2.09 -8.24
CA LEU A 57 5.61 -1.39 -8.21
C LEU A 57 4.82 -1.72 -9.47
N GLU A 58 3.56 -2.08 -9.31
CA GLU A 58 2.61 -2.24 -10.41
C GLU A 58 1.52 -1.17 -10.30
N ILE A 59 1.28 -0.44 -11.38
CA ILE A 59 0.17 0.52 -11.49
C ILE A 59 -1.08 -0.29 -11.84
N VAL A 60 -2.06 -0.26 -10.95
CA VAL A 60 -3.35 -0.97 -11.11
C VAL A 60 -4.33 -0.10 -11.89
N LYS A 61 -4.31 1.22 -11.63
CA LYS A 61 -5.25 2.17 -12.21
C LYS A 61 -4.64 3.57 -12.29
N GLU A 62 -5.00 4.29 -13.34
CA GLU A 62 -4.75 5.72 -13.49
C GLU A 62 -6.08 6.47 -13.51
N TYR A 63 -6.18 7.59 -12.80
CA TYR A 63 -7.40 8.40 -12.74
C TYR A 63 -7.12 9.83 -12.25
N MET A 64 -8.06 10.74 -12.49
CA MET A 64 -8.03 12.10 -11.95
C MET A 64 -8.77 12.14 -10.61
N LYS A 65 -8.20 12.82 -9.62
CA LYS A 65 -8.79 13.04 -8.30
C LYS A 65 -8.97 14.53 -8.06
N LYS A 66 -10.16 14.93 -7.65
CA LYS A 66 -10.46 16.30 -7.23
C LYS A 66 -9.87 16.55 -5.85
N VAL A 67 -8.88 17.44 -5.78
CA VAL A 67 -8.21 17.85 -4.55
C VAL A 67 -8.51 19.31 -4.27
N LYS A 68 -8.88 19.62 -3.03
CA LYS A 68 -9.09 21.01 -2.59
C LYS A 68 -7.75 21.62 -2.19
N GLY A 69 -7.47 22.82 -2.68
CA GLY A 69 -6.27 23.56 -2.35
C GLY A 69 -6.54 25.06 -2.26
N LYS A 70 -5.74 25.75 -1.45
CA LYS A 70 -5.75 27.22 -1.37
C LYS A 70 -4.84 27.79 -2.45
N SER A 71 -5.36 28.74 -3.23
CA SER A 71 -4.54 29.45 -4.22
C SER A 71 -3.83 30.64 -3.56
N GLU A 72 -2.49 30.68 -3.64
CA GLU A 72 -1.70 31.84 -3.20
C GLU A 72 -1.97 33.08 -4.07
N ILE A 73 -2.45 32.90 -5.30
CA ILE A 73 -2.63 33.99 -6.28
C ILE A 73 -3.95 34.76 -6.06
N ASP A 74 -4.95 34.15 -5.41
CA ASP A 74 -6.34 34.65 -5.35
C ASP A 74 -6.85 34.78 -3.90
N GLY A 75 -6.00 35.25 -2.99
CA GLY A 75 -6.39 35.65 -1.63
C GLY A 75 -6.88 34.50 -0.74
N ASP A 76 -6.28 33.32 -0.84
CA ASP A 76 -6.58 32.15 0.03
C ASP A 76 -7.97 31.51 -0.20
N ARG A 77 -8.62 31.79 -1.35
CA ARG A 77 -9.86 31.10 -1.74
C ARG A 77 -9.61 29.61 -1.99
N GLU A 78 -10.52 28.78 -1.49
CA GLU A 78 -10.52 27.33 -1.72
C GLU A 78 -10.94 27.05 -3.17
N ARG A 79 -10.04 26.42 -3.94
CA ARG A 79 -10.33 25.91 -5.28
C ARG A 79 -10.17 24.41 -5.31
N THR A 80 -10.92 23.76 -6.20
CA THR A 80 -10.78 22.33 -6.47
C THR A 80 -9.97 22.16 -7.75
N TYR A 81 -8.96 21.30 -7.70
CA TYR A 81 -8.08 20.99 -8.83
C TYR A 81 -8.18 19.51 -9.16
N ASP A 82 -8.19 19.17 -10.45
CA ASP A 82 -8.03 17.78 -10.89
C ASP A 82 -6.55 17.44 -10.92
N VAL A 83 -6.15 16.44 -10.13
CA VAL A 83 -4.78 15.97 -10.01
C VAL A 83 -4.73 14.52 -10.48
N PRO A 84 -3.76 14.14 -11.32
CA PRO A 84 -3.63 12.75 -11.76
C PRO A 84 -3.05 11.87 -10.65
N TYR A 85 -3.67 10.71 -10.44
CA TYR A 85 -3.34 9.72 -9.42
C TYR A 85 -3.12 8.33 -10.04
N TYR A 86 -2.26 7.57 -9.39
CA TYR A 86 -2.10 6.14 -9.59
C TYR A 86 -2.61 5.39 -8.37
N THR A 87 -3.35 4.31 -8.60
CA THR A 87 -3.48 3.21 -7.63
C THR A 87 -2.34 2.24 -7.87
N VAL A 88 -1.44 2.09 -6.90
CA VAL A 88 -0.25 1.26 -7.00
C VAL A 88 -0.32 0.08 -6.02
N LYS A 89 0.27 -1.04 -6.40
CA LYS A 89 0.52 -2.20 -5.52
C LYS A 89 1.99 -2.61 -5.60
N ILE A 90 2.48 -3.23 -4.53
CA ILE A 90 3.81 -3.84 -4.54
C ILE A 90 3.65 -5.29 -4.97
N ALA A 91 4.28 -5.66 -6.08
CA ALA A 91 4.33 -7.03 -6.57
C ALA A 91 5.73 -7.62 -6.34
N GLY A 92 5.79 -8.92 -6.07
CA GLY A 92 7.06 -9.64 -5.89
C GLY A 92 6.79 -11.05 -5.42
N ASP A 93 7.84 -11.87 -5.44
CA ASP A 93 7.76 -13.23 -4.95
C ASP A 93 8.08 -13.26 -3.45
N ALA A 94 7.29 -14.02 -2.69
CA ALA A 94 7.63 -14.26 -1.30
C ALA A 94 8.92 -15.10 -1.20
N PRO A 95 9.81 -14.78 -0.24
CA PRO A 95 11.05 -15.53 -0.07
C PRO A 95 10.73 -16.99 0.28
N ALA A 96 11.21 -17.89 -0.56
CA ALA A 96 11.14 -19.34 -0.38
C ALA A 96 12.54 -19.90 -0.18
N ILE A 97 12.76 -20.60 0.94
CA ILE A 97 14.03 -21.25 1.26
C ILE A 97 13.75 -22.65 1.80
N LYS A 98 14.49 -23.65 1.29
CA LYS A 98 14.42 -25.06 1.73
C LYS A 98 13.00 -25.65 1.75
N GLY A 99 12.15 -25.25 0.80
CA GLY A 99 10.77 -25.76 0.70
C GLY A 99 9.79 -25.10 1.69
N TYR A 100 10.18 -24.00 2.32
CA TYR A 100 9.28 -23.15 3.11
C TYR A 100 9.17 -21.77 2.49
N LYS A 101 7.95 -21.31 2.27
CA LYS A 101 7.62 -19.97 1.77
C LYS A 101 7.14 -19.11 2.93
N PHE A 102 7.70 -17.91 3.06
CA PHE A 102 7.19 -16.93 4.03
C PHE A 102 5.86 -16.34 3.54
N ILE A 103 4.82 -16.30 4.38
CA ILE A 103 3.46 -15.87 3.97
C ILE A 103 3.06 -14.57 4.64
N ALA A 104 3.22 -14.47 5.95
CA ALA A 104 2.76 -13.30 6.67
C ALA A 104 3.47 -13.13 8.02
N THR A 105 3.44 -11.90 8.53
CA THR A 105 3.75 -11.62 9.92
C THR A 105 2.47 -11.34 10.70
N VAL A 106 2.38 -11.86 11.91
CA VAL A 106 1.32 -11.59 12.88
C VAL A 106 1.92 -10.79 14.02
N GLU A 107 1.49 -9.54 14.17
CA GLU A 107 1.80 -8.70 15.32
C GLU A 107 0.66 -8.81 16.32
N HIS A 108 0.98 -9.22 17.54
CA HIS A 108 0.00 -9.44 18.60
C HIS A 108 -0.14 -8.20 19.48
N GLN A 109 -1.35 -7.64 19.54
CA GLN A 109 -1.69 -6.52 20.41
C GLN A 109 -2.79 -6.92 21.41
N ALA A 110 -2.96 -6.12 22.46
CA ALA A 110 -3.99 -6.39 23.47
C ALA A 110 -5.42 -6.38 22.90
N GLY A 111 -5.66 -5.59 21.85
CA GLY A 111 -6.95 -5.46 21.16
C GLY A 111 -7.13 -6.37 19.94
N GLY A 112 -6.19 -7.26 19.64
CA GLY A 112 -6.26 -8.16 18.49
C GLY A 112 -4.94 -8.32 17.73
N ASN A 113 -4.98 -9.14 16.67
CA ASN A 113 -3.83 -9.42 15.82
C ASN A 113 -3.83 -8.54 14.57
N ILE A 114 -2.66 -8.05 14.19
CA ILE A 114 -2.44 -7.37 12.91
C ILE A 114 -1.65 -8.30 12.00
N ILE A 115 -2.27 -8.74 10.92
CA ILE A 115 -1.65 -9.65 9.95
C ILE A 115 -1.19 -8.88 8.73
N ARG A 116 0.08 -9.10 8.35
CA ARG A 116 0.71 -8.49 7.18
C ARG A 116 1.18 -9.57 6.24
N THR A 117 0.53 -9.68 5.09
CA THR A 117 0.86 -10.65 4.06
C THR A 117 2.01 -10.14 3.20
N VAL A 118 2.83 -11.08 2.72
CA VAL A 118 3.79 -10.80 1.65
C VAL A 118 3.07 -10.51 0.33
N PRO A 119 3.71 -9.76 -0.58
CA PRO A 119 3.23 -9.59 -1.95
C PRO A 119 2.91 -10.95 -2.61
N GLY A 120 1.73 -11.05 -3.23
CA GLY A 120 1.29 -12.21 -4.00
C GLY A 120 0.61 -13.33 -3.20
N GLU A 121 0.42 -13.19 -1.88
CA GLU A 121 -0.28 -14.17 -1.03
C GLU A 121 -1.54 -13.59 -0.36
N GLU A 122 -2.03 -12.43 -0.81
CA GLU A 122 -3.12 -11.68 -0.19
C GLU A 122 -4.47 -12.42 -0.27
N GLY A 123 -4.69 -13.18 -1.35
CA GLY A 123 -5.91 -13.96 -1.58
C GLY A 123 -5.94 -15.32 -0.87
N ASN A 124 -4.92 -15.64 -0.06
CA ASN A 124 -4.78 -16.97 0.51
C ASN A 124 -5.76 -17.17 1.68
N LYS A 125 -6.90 -17.82 1.40
CA LYS A 125 -8.02 -18.03 2.35
C LYS A 125 -7.58 -18.66 3.68
N THR A 126 -6.53 -19.47 3.68
CA THR A 126 -6.03 -20.15 4.89
C THR A 126 -5.33 -19.20 5.87
N ILE A 127 -5.08 -17.94 5.49
CA ILE A 127 -4.56 -16.93 6.43
C ILE A 127 -5.60 -16.55 7.49
N LYS A 128 -6.90 -16.69 7.16
CA LYS A 128 -8.00 -16.42 8.11
C LYS A 128 -7.92 -17.30 9.35
N ASP A 129 -7.38 -18.52 9.22
CA ASP A 129 -7.20 -19.45 10.33
C ASP A 129 -6.23 -18.93 11.40
N PHE A 130 -5.43 -17.91 11.08
CA PHE A 130 -4.45 -17.28 11.97
C PHE A 130 -4.92 -15.94 12.55
N TYR A 131 -6.17 -15.54 12.33
CA TYR A 131 -6.73 -14.30 12.89
C TYR A 131 -6.71 -14.33 14.42
N GLU A 132 -6.98 -15.50 15.00
CA GLU A 132 -6.94 -15.75 16.45
C GLU A 132 -5.62 -16.37 16.93
N ALA A 133 -4.56 -16.30 16.11
CA ALA A 133 -3.27 -16.88 16.45
C ALA A 133 -2.77 -16.35 17.80
N LYS A 134 -2.41 -17.29 18.70
CA LYS A 134 -2.00 -16.93 20.05
C LYS A 134 -0.50 -16.58 20.10
N PRO A 135 -0.09 -15.53 20.83
CA PRO A 135 1.31 -15.11 20.92
C PRO A 135 2.22 -16.13 21.61
N ASP A 136 1.64 -16.97 22.47
CA ASP A 136 2.34 -17.99 23.23
C ASP A 136 2.68 -19.24 22.43
N TYR A 137 1.98 -19.46 21.33
CA TYR A 137 2.12 -20.65 20.51
C TYR A 137 3.24 -20.55 19.46
N CYS A 138 3.91 -21.67 19.18
CA CYS A 138 4.91 -21.81 18.13
C CYS A 138 5.02 -23.29 17.74
N ASP A 139 4.73 -23.61 16.48
CA ASP A 139 4.71 -24.98 15.96
C ASP A 139 6.07 -25.69 16.00
N HIS A 140 7.16 -24.92 16.05
CA HIS A 140 8.53 -25.48 16.10
C HIS A 140 8.96 -25.85 17.52
N CYS A 141 9.07 -24.85 18.40
CA CYS A 141 9.63 -25.08 19.74
C CYS A 141 8.59 -25.51 20.77
N LYS A 142 7.29 -25.28 20.52
CA LYS A 142 6.17 -25.53 21.45
C LYS A 142 6.31 -24.89 22.85
N LYS A 143 7.26 -23.98 23.03
CA LYS A 143 7.46 -23.25 24.29
C LYS A 143 6.48 -22.10 24.39
N SER A 144 5.70 -22.08 25.47
CA SER A 144 4.81 -20.96 25.82
C SER A 144 5.64 -19.74 26.22
N ARG A 145 5.53 -18.65 25.43
CA ARG A 145 6.23 -17.38 25.65
C ARG A 145 5.41 -16.25 25.07
N ARG A 146 5.19 -15.14 25.78
CA ARG A 146 4.45 -13.99 25.24
C ARG A 146 5.25 -13.27 24.14
N ARG A 147 5.09 -13.67 22.87
CA ARG A 147 5.77 -13.06 21.72
C ARG A 147 4.98 -11.86 21.22
N ILE A 148 5.69 -10.79 20.88
CA ILE A 148 5.10 -9.62 20.22
C ILE A 148 4.77 -9.96 18.77
N ASP A 149 5.66 -10.69 18.08
CA ASP A 149 5.47 -11.10 16.69
C ASP A 149 5.60 -12.61 16.52
N THR A 150 4.74 -13.16 15.69
CA THR A 150 4.87 -14.51 15.12
C THR A 150 4.76 -14.46 13.59
N PHE A 151 5.17 -15.54 12.94
CA PHE A 151 5.37 -15.61 11.49
C PHE A 151 4.63 -16.81 10.93
N ILE A 152 3.96 -16.62 9.80
CA ILE A 152 3.28 -17.69 9.09
C ILE A 152 4.18 -18.13 7.93
N ILE A 153 4.52 -19.42 7.91
CA ILE A 153 5.24 -20.05 6.80
C ILE A 153 4.38 -21.15 6.18
N LYS A 154 4.55 -21.38 4.87
CA LYS A 154 3.92 -22.46 4.13
C LYS A 154 4.96 -23.49 3.73
N GLU A 155 4.70 -24.74 4.05
CA GLU A 155 5.49 -25.87 3.58
C GLU A 155 5.09 -26.20 2.13
N GLU A 156 6.02 -26.15 1.18
CA GLU A 156 5.72 -26.33 -0.25
C GLU A 156 5.26 -27.76 -0.58
N LYS A 157 5.83 -28.76 0.11
CA LYS A 157 5.51 -30.17 -0.14
C LYS A 157 4.08 -30.55 0.26
N THR A 158 3.60 -29.99 1.37
CA THR A 158 2.30 -30.36 1.97
C THR A 158 1.25 -29.27 1.82
N GLY A 159 1.66 -28.05 1.48
CA GLY A 159 0.82 -26.85 1.50
C GLY A 159 0.47 -26.35 2.91
N LYS A 160 0.94 -27.01 3.97
CA LYS A 160 0.52 -26.72 5.34
C LYS A 160 1.12 -25.41 5.86
N LEU A 161 0.28 -24.57 6.45
CA LEU A 161 0.70 -23.36 7.16
C LEU A 161 1.14 -23.66 8.59
N ARG A 162 2.13 -22.92 9.08
CA ARG A 162 2.66 -23.05 10.45
C ARG A 162 2.96 -21.67 11.04
N GLN A 163 2.65 -21.50 12.33
CA GLN A 163 2.99 -20.32 13.11
C GLN A 163 4.33 -20.53 13.83
N ILE A 164 5.31 -19.71 13.49
CA ILE A 164 6.69 -19.80 13.97
C ILE A 164 7.08 -18.52 14.70
N GLY A 165 7.77 -18.66 15.84
CA GLY A 165 8.31 -17.52 16.56
C GLY A 165 9.59 -16.98 15.93
N ARG A 166 9.89 -15.69 16.13
CA ARG A 166 11.08 -14.99 15.57
C ARG A 166 12.38 -15.76 15.65
N ASN A 167 12.73 -16.28 16.83
CA ASN A 167 14.00 -16.97 17.05
C ASN A 167 14.02 -18.36 16.39
N CYS A 168 12.87 -18.99 16.17
CA CYS A 168 12.77 -20.28 15.49
C CYS A 168 12.70 -20.12 13.96
N LEU A 169 12.41 -18.91 13.46
CA LEU A 169 12.31 -18.66 12.02
C LEU A 169 13.64 -18.94 11.30
N ALA A 170 14.77 -18.72 11.98
CA ALA A 170 16.11 -18.99 11.45
C ALA A 170 16.32 -20.46 11.05
N ASP A 171 15.62 -21.40 11.70
CA ASP A 171 15.72 -22.83 11.41
C ASP A 171 15.03 -23.19 10.07
N PHE A 172 13.99 -22.43 9.70
CA PHE A 172 13.22 -22.63 8.46
C PHE A 172 13.76 -21.79 7.29
N LEU A 173 14.28 -20.60 7.58
CA LEU A 173 14.82 -19.66 6.58
C LEU A 173 16.31 -19.37 6.85
N PRO A 174 17.19 -20.39 6.83
CA PRO A 174 18.60 -20.20 7.13
C PRO A 174 19.25 -19.31 6.07
N GLY A 175 19.99 -18.29 6.52
CA GLY A 175 20.67 -17.33 5.65
C GLY A 175 19.92 -16.01 5.45
N ILE A 176 18.69 -15.88 5.96
CA ILE A 176 18.01 -14.58 6.09
C ILE A 176 17.81 -14.27 7.57
N ASP A 177 18.25 -13.09 8.02
CA ASP A 177 17.98 -12.62 9.38
C ASP A 177 16.47 -12.30 9.52
N PRO A 178 15.75 -12.95 10.47
CA PRO A 178 14.36 -12.64 10.77
C PRO A 178 14.09 -11.16 11.04
N LYS A 179 15.06 -10.42 11.58
CA LYS A 179 14.95 -8.96 11.79
C LYS A 179 14.92 -8.19 10.46
N VAL A 180 15.68 -8.65 9.47
CA VAL A 180 15.66 -8.05 8.13
C VAL A 180 14.35 -8.37 7.44
N LEU A 181 13.88 -9.60 7.58
CA LEU A 181 12.61 -10.07 7.04
C LEU A 181 11.44 -9.26 7.64
N LEU A 182 11.49 -9.01 8.95
CA LEU A 182 10.62 -8.04 9.63
C LEU A 182 10.83 -6.61 9.12
N ALA A 183 12.05 -6.10 8.96
CA ALA A 183 12.22 -4.73 8.46
C ALA A 183 11.70 -4.55 7.02
N TYR A 184 11.74 -5.64 6.24
CA TYR A 184 11.31 -5.67 4.84
C TYR A 184 9.80 -5.78 4.70
N PHE A 185 9.14 -6.66 5.48
CA PHE A 185 7.69 -6.89 5.43
C PHE A 185 6.91 -6.16 6.54
N ASN A 186 7.48 -6.00 7.73
CA ASN A 186 6.99 -5.19 8.86
C ASN A 186 7.64 -3.80 8.92
N GLY A 187 8.10 -3.22 7.81
CA GLY A 187 8.48 -1.81 7.71
C GLY A 187 7.28 -0.85 7.89
N ARG A 188 6.49 -1.07 8.94
CA ARG A 188 5.41 -0.32 9.59
C ARG A 188 4.28 0.33 8.83
N ASP A 189 4.26 0.38 7.51
CA ASP A 189 3.05 0.75 6.78
C ASP A 189 3.22 0.26 5.34
N SER A 190 2.13 -0.20 4.78
CA SER A 190 1.97 -0.79 3.45
C SER A 190 2.57 0.07 2.32
N VAL A 191 2.33 -0.34 1.07
CA VAL A 191 2.46 0.58 -0.08
C VAL A 191 1.85 1.96 0.22
N GLY A 192 0.85 2.04 1.11
CA GLY A 192 0.26 3.26 1.67
C GLY A 192 1.24 4.19 2.37
N ARG A 193 2.18 3.72 3.21
CA ARG A 193 3.20 4.64 3.76
C ARG A 193 4.11 5.16 2.70
N LEU A 194 4.57 4.25 1.86
CA LEU A 194 5.62 4.60 0.92
C LEU A 194 5.06 5.66 -0.01
N ALA A 195 3.78 5.53 -0.39
CA ALA A 195 2.98 6.55 -1.06
C ALA A 195 2.86 7.83 -0.21
N GLY A 196 2.38 7.76 1.03
CA GLY A 196 2.22 8.96 1.89
C GLY A 196 3.53 9.72 2.12
N GLN A 197 4.62 9.03 2.42
CA GLN A 197 5.95 9.64 2.54
C GLN A 197 6.49 10.18 1.22
N ALA A 198 6.07 9.61 0.08
CA ALA A 198 6.44 10.13 -1.22
C ALA A 198 5.70 11.44 -1.52
N GLU A 199 4.41 11.53 -1.16
CA GLU A 199 3.61 12.76 -1.22
C GLU A 199 4.23 13.84 -0.34
N GLU A 200 4.48 13.54 0.95
CA GLU A 200 5.14 14.49 1.88
C GLU A 200 6.51 14.96 1.36
N GLU A 201 7.31 14.05 0.79
CA GLU A 201 8.62 14.40 0.24
C GLU A 201 8.51 15.28 -1.01
N MET A 202 7.52 15.01 -1.87
CA MET A 202 7.20 15.80 -3.05
C MET A 202 6.74 17.21 -2.65
N GLU A 203 5.83 17.32 -1.69
CA GLU A 203 5.35 18.59 -1.14
C GLU A 203 6.50 19.41 -0.53
N ARG A 204 7.33 18.79 0.31
CA ARG A 204 8.48 19.46 0.96
C ARG A 204 9.52 19.96 -0.05
N LYS A 205 9.63 19.31 -1.21
CA LYS A 205 10.54 19.72 -2.29
C LYS A 205 9.92 20.74 -3.25
N GLY A 206 8.75 21.29 -2.91
CA GLY A 206 8.08 22.32 -3.69
C GLY A 206 7.30 21.79 -4.90
N GLY A 207 7.09 20.48 -4.99
CA GLY A 207 6.29 19.87 -6.07
C GLY A 207 4.78 20.11 -5.94
N GLY A 208 4.29 20.39 -4.73
CA GLY A 208 2.85 20.45 -4.44
C GLY A 208 2.14 21.75 -4.85
N ARG A 209 2.88 22.83 -5.18
CA ARG A 209 2.28 24.15 -5.49
C ARG A 209 2.54 24.67 -6.91
N ARG A 210 3.37 23.96 -7.68
CA ARG A 210 3.65 24.23 -9.10
C ARG A 210 3.48 22.96 -9.95
N GLY A 211 2.68 22.00 -9.50
CA GLY A 211 2.31 20.86 -10.32
C GLY A 211 1.65 21.33 -11.61
N GLU A 212 1.82 20.56 -12.68
CA GLU A 212 1.08 20.76 -13.93
C GLU A 212 -0.41 20.87 -13.59
N GLN A 213 -0.99 22.04 -13.84
CA GLN A 213 -2.42 22.26 -13.63
C GLN A 213 -3.15 21.64 -14.80
N PHE A 214 -3.97 20.64 -14.52
CA PHE A 214 -4.82 20.03 -15.53
C PHE A 214 -6.13 20.79 -15.58
N VAL A 215 -6.47 21.31 -16.76
CA VAL A 215 -7.77 21.87 -17.06
C VAL A 215 -8.50 20.87 -17.96
N PRO A 216 -9.73 20.45 -17.62
CA PRO A 216 -10.53 19.62 -18.49
C PRO A 216 -10.64 20.25 -19.90
N LEU A 217 -10.44 19.43 -20.94
CA LEU A 217 -10.36 19.92 -22.31
C LEU A 217 -11.67 20.60 -22.74
N ASP A 218 -12.81 20.09 -22.28
CA ASP A 218 -14.13 20.68 -22.47
C ASP A 218 -14.26 22.06 -21.83
N GLU A 219 -13.73 22.27 -20.63
CA GLU A 219 -13.71 23.59 -19.98
C GLU A 219 -12.83 24.56 -20.76
N LEU A 220 -11.62 24.14 -21.14
CA LEU A 220 -10.70 24.93 -21.96
C LEU A 220 -11.35 25.32 -23.30
N LEU A 221 -11.95 24.36 -24.00
CA LEU A 221 -12.63 24.60 -25.28
C LEU A 221 -13.86 25.48 -25.11
N THR A 222 -14.57 25.38 -24.00
CA THR A 222 -15.74 26.23 -23.69
C THR A 222 -15.31 27.67 -23.51
N VAL A 223 -14.27 27.92 -22.70
CA VAL A 223 -13.71 29.26 -22.50
C VAL A 223 -13.14 29.80 -23.80
N ALA A 224 -12.36 29.01 -24.53
CA ALA A 224 -11.80 29.41 -25.83
C ALA A 224 -12.89 29.77 -26.84
N ALA A 225 -13.96 28.97 -26.95
CA ALA A 225 -15.09 29.24 -27.84
C ALA A 225 -15.87 30.50 -27.42
N ALA A 226 -16.03 30.75 -26.12
CA ALA A 226 -16.63 31.98 -25.62
C ALA A 226 -15.77 33.21 -25.98
N LEU A 227 -14.46 33.15 -25.76
CA LEU A 227 -13.53 34.24 -26.09
C LEU A 227 -13.50 34.52 -27.59
N VAL A 228 -13.52 33.49 -28.44
CA VAL A 228 -13.57 33.65 -29.90
C VAL A 228 -14.89 34.29 -30.35
N ARG A 229 -16.01 33.98 -29.69
CA ARG A 229 -17.32 34.60 -30.01
C ARG A 229 -17.36 36.08 -29.63
N GLU A 230 -16.78 36.45 -28.48
CA GLU A 230 -16.80 37.82 -27.97
C GLU A 230 -15.73 38.71 -28.64
N MET A 231 -14.50 38.22 -28.74
CA MET A 231 -13.34 39.01 -29.18
C MET A 231 -12.88 38.71 -30.61
N GLY A 232 -13.48 37.71 -31.26
CA GLY A 232 -13.06 37.22 -32.56
C GLY A 232 -11.86 36.28 -32.49
N PHE A 233 -11.63 35.53 -33.56
CA PHE A 233 -10.47 34.66 -33.70
C PHE A 233 -9.24 35.44 -34.17
N MET A 234 -8.08 35.17 -33.55
CA MET A 234 -6.79 35.69 -33.97
C MET A 234 -5.82 34.55 -34.26
N SER A 235 -5.21 34.57 -35.44
CA SER A 235 -4.20 33.57 -35.81
C SER A 235 -2.89 33.81 -35.06
N SER A 236 -2.16 32.72 -34.80
CA SER A 236 -0.86 32.79 -34.11
C SER A 236 0.12 33.74 -34.81
N LYS A 237 0.13 33.75 -36.15
CA LYS A 237 0.96 34.67 -36.96
C LYS A 237 0.64 36.14 -36.68
N LYS A 238 -0.65 36.51 -36.69
CA LYS A 238 -1.10 37.88 -36.43
C LYS A 238 -0.81 38.31 -34.98
N ALA A 239 -0.94 37.39 -34.02
CA ALA A 239 -0.61 37.66 -32.62
C ALA A 239 0.89 37.93 -32.41
N GLN A 240 1.77 37.19 -33.10
CA GLN A 240 3.23 37.40 -33.05
C GLN A 240 3.65 38.73 -33.68
N GLU A 241 3.03 39.11 -34.80
CA GLU A 241 3.27 40.40 -35.46
C GLU A 241 2.89 41.59 -34.57
N ILE A 242 1.77 41.51 -33.86
CA ILE A 242 1.31 42.55 -32.92
C ILE A 242 2.22 42.60 -31.67
N ALA A 243 2.63 41.46 -31.13
CA ALA A 243 3.51 41.40 -29.96
C ALA A 243 4.95 41.87 -30.26
N GLY A 244 5.44 41.67 -31.48
CA GLY A 244 6.76 42.11 -31.93
C GLY A 244 6.85 43.60 -32.31
N GLN A 245 5.73 44.31 -32.45
CA GLN A 245 5.68 45.75 -32.75
C GLN A 245 5.63 46.64 -31.50
N GLY A 246 5.63 46.05 -30.30
CA GLY A 246 5.60 46.75 -29.01
C GLY A 246 6.94 46.77 -28.26
N GLY A 247 8.06 46.65 -28.98
CA GLY A 247 9.42 46.78 -28.43
C GLY A 247 10.02 48.16 -28.70
#